data_AF-A0A223KNH8-F1
#
_entry.id   AF-A0A223KNH8-F1
#
_cell.length_a   1.000
_cell.length_b   1.000
_cell.length_c   1.000
_cell.angle_alpha   90.00
_cell.angle_beta   90.00
_cell.angle_gamma   90.00
#
_symmetry.space_group_name_H-M   'P 1'
#
loop_
_entity.id
_entity.type
_entity.pdbx_description
1 polymer ?
#
loop_
_entity_poly.entity_id
_entity_poly.type
_entity_poly.pdbx_seq_one_letter_code
_entity_poly.pdbx_strand_id
1 'polypeptide(L)'
;MEKVKAIVLFSRQDKPRKVFKNMAEAQRYCVENMICNQGWVTRSLETGQRFYEAQDGGYTISHNGYEGHGMYVRWAKVKPGVLERRNR
;
A
#
# COMPACT_ATOMS: atom_id res chain seq x y z
N MET A 1 -21.93 -9.33 -9.82
CA MET A 1 -21.25 -8.01 -9.71
C MET A 1 -19.82 -8.16 -10.20
N GLU A 2 -19.48 -7.44 -11.27
CA GLU A 2 -18.14 -7.45 -11.86
C GLU A 2 -17.13 -6.80 -10.90
N LYS A 3 -16.01 -7.48 -10.61
CA LYS A 3 -14.95 -6.96 -9.73
C LYS A 3 -13.95 -6.20 -10.59
N VAL A 4 -13.59 -4.99 -10.18
CA VAL A 4 -12.60 -4.15 -10.87
C VAL A 4 -11.20 -4.37 -10.31
N LYS A 5 -10.18 -4.32 -11.17
CA LYS A 5 -8.77 -4.41 -10.75
C LYS A 5 -8.32 -3.04 -10.24
N ALA A 6 -7.85 -2.97 -9.00
CA ALA A 6 -7.36 -1.75 -8.37
C ALA A 6 -6.07 -2.02 -7.60
N ILE A 7 -5.32 -0.97 -7.27
CA ILE A 7 -4.16 -1.05 -6.40
C ILE A 7 -4.63 -0.92 -4.96
N VAL A 8 -4.17 -1.79 -4.06
CA VAL A 8 -4.59 -1.79 -2.67
C VAL A 8 -3.38 -1.89 -1.75
N LEU A 9 -3.30 -0.99 -0.77
CA LEU A 9 -2.38 -1.05 0.36
C LEU A 9 -2.94 -2.04 1.39
N PHE A 10 -2.12 -3.00 1.77
CA PHE A 10 -2.39 -3.98 2.81
C PHE A 10 -1.51 -3.72 4.03
N SER A 11 -2.03 -4.04 5.21
CA SER A 11 -1.19 -4.14 6.42
C SER A 11 -0.34 -5.42 6.37
N ARG A 12 0.59 -5.56 7.32
CA ARG A 12 1.40 -6.78 7.49
C ARG A 12 0.58 -8.07 7.59
N GLN A 13 -0.61 -7.99 8.20
CA GLN A 13 -1.55 -9.10 8.38
C GLN A 13 -2.52 -9.26 7.19
N ASP A 14 -2.17 -8.75 6.01
CA ASP A 14 -2.97 -8.86 4.79
C ASP A 14 -4.38 -8.24 4.86
N LYS A 15 -4.59 -7.29 5.79
CA LYS A 15 -5.84 -6.54 5.87
C LYS A 15 -5.79 -5.35 4.90
N PRO A 16 -6.79 -5.17 4.02
CA PRO A 16 -6.83 -4.03 3.12
C PRO A 16 -7.03 -2.73 3.92
N ARG A 17 -6.17 -1.75 3.69
CA ARG A 17 -6.16 -0.45 4.39
C ARG A 17 -6.68 0.67 3.50
N LYS A 18 -6.25 0.70 2.24
CA LYS A 18 -6.51 1.82 1.32
C LYS A 18 -6.48 1.31 -0.13
N VAL A 19 -7.46 1.69 -0.93
CA VAL A 19 -7.52 1.40 -2.37
C VAL A 19 -7.10 2.66 -3.15
N PHE A 20 -6.45 2.51 -4.30
CA PHE A 20 -6.00 3.62 -5.16
C PHE A 20 -6.46 3.41 -6.59
N LYS A 21 -6.69 4.52 -7.30
CA LYS A 21 -7.09 4.47 -8.71
C LYS A 21 -5.92 4.11 -9.64
N ASN A 22 -4.72 4.57 -9.30
CA ASN A 22 -3.52 4.38 -10.11
C ASN A 22 -2.24 4.37 -9.24
N MET A 23 -1.11 4.06 -9.87
CA MET A 23 0.19 3.98 -9.20
C MET A 23 0.63 5.32 -8.60
N ALA A 24 0.36 6.44 -9.28
CA ALA A 24 0.75 7.76 -8.82
C ALA A 24 0.03 8.17 -7.51
N GLU A 25 -1.26 7.83 -7.36
CA GLU A 25 -1.98 8.02 -6.09
C GLU A 25 -1.40 7.15 -4.96
N ALA A 26 -1.04 5.90 -5.26
CA ALA A 26 -0.44 4.99 -4.28
C ALA A 26 0.93 5.51 -3.80
N GLN A 27 1.78 5.94 -4.73
CA GLN A 27 3.10 6.52 -4.46
C GLN A 27 3.00 7.78 -3.60
N ARG A 28 2.14 8.73 -4.01
CA ARG A 28 1.93 9.98 -3.27
C ARG A 28 1.49 9.72 -1.84
N TYR A 29 0.47 8.87 -1.66
CA TYR A 29 -0.02 8.53 -0.32
C TYR A 29 1.06 7.89 0.54
N CYS A 30 1.85 6.96 0.01
CA CYS A 30 2.91 6.32 0.79
C CYS A 30 4.02 7.28 1.19
N VAL A 31 4.37 8.25 0.35
CA VAL A 31 5.38 9.27 0.66
C VAL A 31 4.84 10.28 1.68
N GLU A 32 3.66 10.85 1.45
CA GLU A 32 3.05 11.85 2.34
C GLU A 32 2.78 11.31 3.75
N ASN A 33 2.54 10.00 3.89
CA ASN A 33 2.28 9.35 5.17
C ASN A 33 3.53 8.67 5.74
N MET A 34 4.72 8.95 5.20
CA MET A 34 5.98 8.35 5.67
C MET A 34 5.94 6.81 5.73
N ILE A 35 5.20 6.15 4.84
CA ILE A 35 5.08 4.69 4.79
C ILE A 35 6.25 4.08 4.04
N CYS A 36 6.56 4.58 2.84
CA CYS A 36 7.72 4.19 2.04
C CYS A 36 8.01 5.21 0.93
N ASN A 37 9.21 5.14 0.34
CA ASN A 37 9.53 5.94 -0.85
C ASN A 37 8.82 5.41 -2.11
N GLN A 38 8.86 6.18 -3.20
CA GLN A 38 8.18 5.83 -4.45
C GLN A 38 8.71 4.53 -5.10
N GLY A 39 10.01 4.26 -4.99
CA GLY A 39 10.63 3.06 -5.57
C GLY A 39 10.13 1.76 -4.92
N TRP A 40 9.89 1.79 -3.61
CA TRP A 40 9.30 0.66 -2.89
C TRP A 40 7.87 0.33 -3.33
N VAL A 41 7.08 1.34 -3.67
CA VAL A 41 5.72 1.11 -4.21
C VAL A 41 5.80 0.38 -5.55
N THR A 42 6.67 0.84 -6.46
CA THR A 42 6.87 0.18 -7.76
C THR A 42 7.31 -1.27 -7.59
N ARG A 43 8.35 -1.51 -6.79
CA ARG A 43 8.85 -2.85 -6.50
C ARG A 43 7.78 -3.76 -5.89
N SER A 44 6.99 -3.25 -4.94
CA SER A 44 5.89 -4.00 -4.32
C SER A 44 4.81 -4.39 -5.33
N LEU A 45 4.49 -3.52 -6.29
CA LEU A 45 3.49 -3.83 -7.32
C LEU A 45 3.98 -4.89 -8.32
N GLU A 46 5.27 -4.92 -8.60
CA GLU A 46 5.91 -5.88 -9.50
C GLU A 46 6.13 -7.24 -8.83
N THR A 47 6.60 -7.25 -7.59
CA THR A 47 7.08 -8.45 -6.89
C THR A 47 6.15 -8.96 -5.80
N GLY A 48 5.20 -8.14 -5.34
CA GLY A 48 4.37 -8.44 -4.16
C GLY A 48 5.12 -8.33 -2.83
N GLN A 49 6.38 -7.89 -2.82
CA GLN A 49 7.18 -7.76 -1.60
C GLN A 49 6.71 -6.62 -0.70
N ARG A 50 6.91 -6.80 0.61
CA ARG A 50 6.66 -5.75 1.61
C ARG A 50 7.66 -4.62 1.47
N PHE A 51 7.22 -3.41 1.81
CA PHE A 51 8.06 -2.21 1.74
C PHE A 51 9.26 -2.29 2.69
N TYR A 52 9.02 -2.81 3.88
CA TYR A 52 10.03 -3.03 4.90
C TYR A 52 9.65 -4.25 5.70
N GLU A 53 10.61 -5.10 6.05
CA GLU A 53 10.40 -6.18 7.00
C GLU A 53 10.78 -5.67 8.39
N ALA A 54 9.80 -5.61 9.30
CA ALA A 54 10.08 -5.30 10.69
C ALA A 54 10.85 -6.46 11.31
N GLN A 55 12.09 -6.22 11.74
CA GLN A 55 12.81 -7.16 12.60
C GLN A 55 12.08 -7.27 13.95
N ASP A 56 11.93 -8.49 14.44
CA ASP A 56 11.38 -8.85 15.76
C ASP A 56 9.97 -8.32 16.09
N GLY A 57 9.10 -8.21 15.10
CA GLY A 57 7.67 -8.01 15.35
C GLY A 57 7.24 -6.55 15.54
N GLY A 58 8.18 -5.61 15.64
CA GLY A 58 7.94 -4.17 15.83
C GLY A 58 7.67 -3.39 14.54
N TYR A 59 8.11 -2.13 14.52
CA TYR A 59 8.19 -1.27 13.34
C TYR A 59 9.64 -0.77 13.21
N THR A 60 10.12 -0.57 11.99
CA THR A 60 11.45 0.02 11.76
C THR A 60 11.30 1.46 11.30
N ILE A 61 12.16 2.39 11.72
CA ILE A 61 12.23 3.72 11.09
C ILE A 61 13.49 3.76 10.24
N SER A 62 13.32 3.96 8.93
CA SER A 62 14.47 4.20 8.03
C SER A 62 15.17 5.52 8.38
N HIS A 63 16.42 5.69 7.94
CA HIS A 63 17.17 6.93 8.14
C HIS A 63 16.44 8.20 7.65
N ASN A 64 15.54 8.05 6.66
CA ASN A 64 14.76 9.15 6.08
C ASN A 64 13.36 9.30 6.72
N GLY A 65 13.10 8.67 7.86
CA GLY A 65 11.86 8.82 8.62
C GLY A 65 10.70 7.91 8.19
N TYR A 66 10.87 7.05 7.19
CA TYR A 66 9.81 6.09 6.81
C TYR A 66 9.59 5.01 7.87
N GLU A 67 8.34 4.72 8.16
CA GLU A 67 7.91 3.71 9.11
C GLU A 67 7.63 2.35 8.44
N GLY A 68 8.52 1.39 8.67
CA GLY A 68 8.45 0.01 8.25
C GLY A 68 7.49 -0.83 9.09
N HIS A 69 6.22 -0.78 8.73
CA HIS A 69 5.15 -1.57 9.37
C HIS A 69 4.84 -2.90 8.66
N GLY A 70 5.72 -3.41 7.78
CA GLY A 70 5.42 -4.62 6.99
C GLY A 70 4.27 -4.42 5.99
N MET A 71 3.95 -3.18 5.63
CA MET A 71 2.91 -2.87 4.65
C MET A 71 3.38 -3.14 3.23
N TYR A 72 2.43 -3.30 2.31
CA TYR A 72 2.72 -3.51 0.90
C TYR A 72 1.53 -3.14 0.03
N VAL A 73 1.78 -2.86 -1.25
CA VAL A 73 0.72 -2.69 -2.26
C VAL A 73 0.72 -3.85 -3.26
N ARG A 74 -0.47 -4.21 -3.72
CA ARG A 74 -0.64 -5.13 -4.86
C ARG A 74 -1.87 -4.81 -5.66
N TRP A 75 -1.93 -5.34 -6.87
CA TRP A 75 -3.15 -5.39 -7.66
C TRP A 75 -4.14 -6.38 -7.06
N ALA A 76 -5.37 -5.94 -6.79
CA ALA A 76 -6.44 -6.77 -6.25
C ALA A 76 -7.78 -6.50 -6.96
N LYS A 77 -8.63 -7.53 -7.01
CA LYS A 77 -10.00 -7.42 -7.51
C LYS A 77 -10.91 -6.92 -6.37
N VAL A 78 -11.42 -5.70 -6.48
CA VAL A 78 -12.28 -5.06 -5.46
C VAL A 78 -13.71 -4.90 -5.98
N LYS A 79 -14.68 -4.79 -5.06
CA LYS A 79 -16.06 -4.45 -5.42
C LYS A 79 -16.11 -2.96 -5.84
N PRO A 80 -16.86 -2.58 -6.89
CA PRO A 80 -16.93 -1.19 -7.37
C PRO A 80 -17.24 -0.16 -6.27
N GLY A 81 -18.20 -0.46 -5.38
CA GLY A 81 -18.57 0.45 -4.28
C GLY A 81 -17.49 0.71 -3.22
N VAL A 82 -16.35 0.01 -3.26
CA VAL A 82 -15.18 0.31 -2.41
C VAL A 82 -14.38 1.50 -2.98
N LEU A 83 -14.44 1.75 -4.28
CA LEU A 83 -13.87 2.95 -4.91
C LEU A 83 -14.72 4.20 -4.64
N GLU A 84 -16.04 4.03 -4.51
CA GLU A 84 -17.02 5.13 -4.45
C GLU A 84 -17.25 5.70 -3.04
N ARG A 85 -16.95 4.95 -1.96
CA ARG A 85 -17.06 5.42 -0.56
C ARG A 85 -16.09 6.56 -0.18
N ARG A 86 -15.48 7.23 -1.15
CA ARG A 86 -14.46 8.28 -0.96
C ARG A 86 -14.84 9.67 -1.49
N ASN A 87 -16.05 9.84 -2.00
CA ASN A 87 -16.56 11.16 -2.39
C ASN A 87 -17.63 11.70 -1.42
N ARG A 88 -17.74 11.17 -0.19
CA ARG A 88 -18.58 11.71 0.88
C ARG A 88 -17.77 11.97 2.12
#